data_AF-A0A973QSP9-F1
#
_entry.id   AF-A0A973QSP9-F1
#
_cell.length_a   1.000
_cell.length_b   1.000
_cell.length_c   1.000
_cell.angle_alpha   90.00
_cell.angle_beta   90.00
_cell.angle_gamma   90.00
#
_symmetry.space_group_name_H-M   'P 1'
#
loop_
_entity.id
_entity.type
_entity.pdbx_description
1 polymer ?
#
loop_
_entity_poly.entity_id
_entity_poly.type
_entity_poly.pdbx_seq_one_letter_code
_entity_poly.pdbx_strand_id
1 'polypeptide(L)'
;MPATAEQLLALLDTPHWKTAGSTSQPIEGPRARATEGSVPVNLTVLDHIAEGRKTLARADRIAAEGTTLALREAEALRHAQLIKTQALIGDNLSVRERTCPACGCWSLMLHRKTNRAVCVNRHCSPVGGPQRSWAMVDLMRARPGKPKGVRRATVRPRDVLDREAIIRFFAGTGHTLSASGLCRLIATYELPTWPVLGKPRALGVSLSDVLTAHAVHQVQQDNHEGADLRVGAPACTGLDALFFEERLSNNPDRVEQAKALCVSCPLRQVCLETALTNSSRYRNGVVGGLTYRERRNLIKARKG
;
A
#
# COMPACT_ATOMS: atom_id res chain seq x y z
N MET A 1 16.66 21.53 9.36
CA MET A 1 15.89 20.32 8.97
C MET A 1 15.89 20.25 7.45
N PRO A 2 16.19 19.11 6.82
CA PRO A 2 16.11 18.95 5.36
C PRO A 2 14.70 19.31 4.87
N ALA A 3 14.63 20.09 3.79
CA ALA A 3 13.39 20.60 3.21
C ALA A 3 12.86 19.75 2.05
N THR A 4 13.69 18.87 1.48
CA THR A 4 13.33 17.99 0.36
C THR A 4 13.72 16.53 0.61
N ALA A 5 13.16 15.61 -0.18
CA ALA A 5 13.44 14.18 -0.05
C ALA A 5 14.89 13.87 -0.45
N GLU A 6 15.41 14.56 -1.46
CA GLU A 6 16.78 14.42 -1.97
C GLU A 6 17.79 14.83 -0.90
N GLN A 7 17.55 15.94 -0.19
CA GLN A 7 18.38 16.36 0.94
C GLN A 7 18.38 15.31 2.06
N LEU A 8 17.24 14.68 2.33
CA LEU A 8 17.12 13.66 3.36
C LEU A 8 17.80 12.35 2.95
N LEU A 9 17.75 12.00 1.67
CA LEU A 9 18.47 10.85 1.10
C LEU A 9 19.99 11.08 1.12
N ALA A 10 20.47 12.27 0.76
CA ALA A 10 21.89 12.61 0.83
C ALA A 10 22.47 12.51 2.25
N LEU A 11 21.65 12.73 3.28
CA LEU A 11 22.05 12.50 4.68
C LEU A 11 22.23 11.01 5.02
N LEU A 12 21.65 10.09 4.25
CA LEU A 12 21.89 8.66 4.42
C LEU A 12 23.31 8.29 3.98
N ASP A 13 23.84 8.95 2.95
CA ASP A 13 25.14 8.65 2.34
C ASP A 13 26.32 9.30 3.07
N THR A 14 26.08 10.26 3.98
CA THR A 14 27.15 10.93 4.73
C THR A 14 27.65 10.04 5.89
N PRO A 15 28.94 9.63 5.90
CA PRO A 15 29.43 8.61 6.82
C PRO A 15 29.50 9.03 8.30
N HIS A 16 29.26 10.30 8.63
CA HIS A 16 29.39 10.83 9.98
C HIS A 16 28.60 12.14 10.08
N TRP A 17 27.42 12.11 10.67
CA TRP A 17 26.85 13.36 11.17
C TRP A 17 27.64 13.71 12.44
N LYS A 18 28.60 14.62 12.32
CA LYS A 18 28.99 15.45 13.46
C LYS A 18 27.92 16.52 13.55
N THR A 19 27.22 16.60 14.68
CA THR A 19 26.41 17.76 15.02
C THR A 19 27.26 19.02 14.83
N ALA A 20 26.79 19.96 14.00
CA ALA A 20 27.36 21.30 13.97
C ALA A 20 27.30 21.86 15.41
N GLY A 21 28.46 21.99 16.04
CA GLY A 21 28.60 22.40 17.45
C GLY A 21 29.63 21.58 18.26
N SER A 22 30.06 20.40 17.80
CA SER A 22 31.10 19.63 18.49
C SER A 22 32.51 20.03 18.02
N THR A 23 32.95 21.22 18.41
CA THR A 23 34.37 21.55 18.56
C THR A 23 34.66 21.62 20.05
N SER A 24 35.07 20.49 20.62
CA SER A 24 35.74 20.47 21.92
C SER A 24 37.13 21.07 21.75
N GLN A 25 37.22 22.40 21.81
CA GLN A 25 38.42 23.06 22.32
C GLN A 25 38.12 23.52 23.75
N PRO A 26 39.04 23.30 24.71
CA PRO A 26 38.86 23.80 26.06
C PRO A 26 39.01 25.33 26.03
N ILE A 27 37.92 26.05 26.29
CA ILE A 27 37.97 27.49 26.52
C ILE A 27 38.26 27.70 28.01
N GLU A 28 39.50 28.07 28.33
CA GLU A 28 39.84 28.61 29.63
C GLU A 28 39.29 30.04 29.75
N GLY A 29 38.36 30.27 30.68
CA GLY A 29 37.89 31.61 31.03
C GLY A 29 36.52 31.63 31.71
N PRO A 30 36.33 32.38 32.80
CA PRO A 30 35.04 32.48 33.47
C PRO A 30 34.20 33.61 32.88
N ARG A 31 33.03 33.28 32.31
CA ARG A 31 31.78 34.05 32.45
C ARG A 31 30.62 33.35 31.74
N ALA A 32 29.46 33.42 32.40
CA ALA A 32 28.19 32.82 32.03
C ALA A 32 27.80 33.04 30.57
N ARG A 33 27.33 31.98 29.91
CA ARG A 33 26.45 32.07 28.75
C ARG A 33 25.17 31.31 29.04
N ALA A 34 24.05 31.95 28.71
CA ALA A 34 22.74 31.35 28.71
C ALA A 34 22.81 29.96 28.06
N THR A 35 22.27 28.95 28.74
CA THR A 35 21.90 27.70 28.11
C THR A 35 20.80 28.00 27.09
N GLU A 36 21.20 28.32 25.86
CA GLU A 36 20.34 28.08 24.71
C GLU A 36 19.95 26.61 24.79
N GLY A 37 18.71 26.35 25.22
CA GLY A 37 18.17 25.01 25.29
C GLY A 37 18.38 24.38 23.93
N SER A 38 19.12 23.26 23.91
CA SER A 38 19.35 22.48 22.70
C SER A 38 18.02 22.33 21.95
N VAL A 39 17.98 22.79 20.70
CA VAL A 39 16.80 22.67 19.84
C VAL A 39 16.29 21.24 19.94
N PRO A 40 14.99 21.02 20.22
CA PRO A 40 14.46 19.67 20.38
C PRO A 40 14.78 18.85 19.13
N VAL A 41 15.64 17.86 19.33
CA VAL A 41 16.04 16.94 18.26
C VAL A 41 14.80 16.12 17.91
N ASN A 42 14.36 16.20 16.65
CA ASN A 42 13.23 15.39 16.19
C ASN A 42 13.69 13.93 16.08
N LEU A 43 13.49 13.16 17.16
CA LEU A 43 13.86 11.75 17.26
C LEU A 43 13.29 10.91 16.09
N THR A 44 12.09 11.27 15.60
CA THR A 44 11.46 10.64 14.44
C THR A 44 12.33 10.70 13.17
N VAL A 45 13.02 11.82 12.96
CA VAL A 45 13.89 12.01 11.78
C VAL A 45 15.17 11.19 11.94
N LEU A 46 15.75 11.17 13.15
CA LEU A 46 16.94 10.37 13.43
C LEU A 46 16.69 8.87 13.30
N ASP A 47 15.57 8.39 13.84
CA ASP A 47 15.16 6.99 13.72
C ASP A 47 14.94 6.61 12.25
N HIS A 48 14.33 7.50 11.47
CA HIS A 48 14.14 7.30 10.04
C HIS A 48 15.47 7.26 9.27
N ILE A 49 16.44 8.11 9.60
CA ILE A 49 17.79 8.11 9.01
C ILE A 49 18.51 6.79 9.34
N ALA A 50 18.50 6.37 10.61
CA ALA A 50 19.15 5.14 11.05
C ALA A 50 18.54 3.90 10.37
N GLU A 51 17.20 3.83 10.29
CA GLU A 51 16.49 2.75 9.61
C GLU A 51 16.70 2.79 8.10
N GLY A 52 16.76 3.98 7.51
CA GLY A 52 17.04 4.18 6.09
C GLY A 52 18.40 3.63 5.68
N ARG A 53 19.45 3.91 6.46
CA ARG A 53 20.80 3.38 6.22
C ARG A 53 20.84 1.85 6.23
N LYS A 54 20.18 1.22 7.21
CA LYS A 54 20.08 -0.25 7.28
C LYS A 54 19.36 -0.81 6.06
N THR A 55 18.29 -0.15 5.62
CA THR A 55 17.49 -0.56 4.45
C THR A 55 18.30 -0.47 3.15
N LEU A 56 19.02 0.64 2.94
CA LEU A 56 19.87 0.82 1.76
C LEU A 56 21.05 -0.16 1.74
N ALA A 57 21.75 -0.35 2.87
CA ALA A 57 22.82 -1.34 2.98
C ALA A 57 22.32 -2.77 2.71
N ARG A 58 21.07 -3.09 3.10
CA ARG A 58 20.44 -4.37 2.74
C ARG A 58 20.18 -4.47 1.24
N ALA A 59 19.68 -3.40 0.61
CA ALA A 59 19.48 -3.37 -0.84
C ALA A 59 20.78 -3.59 -1.60
N ASP A 60 21.89 -2.99 -1.15
CA ASP A 60 23.21 -3.19 -1.77
C ASP A 60 23.71 -4.63 -1.67
N ARG A 61 23.56 -5.26 -0.50
CA ARG A 61 23.90 -6.69 -0.32
C ARG A 61 23.11 -7.60 -1.26
N ILE A 62 21.81 -7.35 -1.42
CA ILE A 62 20.97 -8.13 -2.33
C ILE A 62 21.40 -7.87 -3.78
N ALA A 63 21.62 -6.61 -4.16
CA ALA A 63 22.05 -6.26 -5.52
C ALA A 63 23.37 -6.93 -5.92
N ALA A 64 24.28 -7.15 -4.95
CA ALA A 64 25.56 -7.83 -5.17
C ALA A 64 25.42 -9.30 -5.61
N GLU A 65 24.26 -9.94 -5.42
CA GLU A 65 23.98 -11.28 -5.95
C GLU A 65 23.91 -11.30 -7.49
N GLY A 66 23.72 -10.14 -8.15
CA GLY A 66 23.77 -9.98 -9.60
C GLY A 66 22.62 -10.62 -10.39
N THR A 67 21.72 -11.35 -9.74
CA THR A 67 20.56 -11.95 -10.41
C THR A 67 19.50 -10.91 -10.75
N THR A 68 18.73 -11.14 -11.82
CA THR A 68 17.63 -10.24 -12.21
C THR A 68 16.57 -10.08 -11.13
N LEU A 69 16.31 -11.12 -10.35
CA LEU A 69 15.40 -11.09 -9.21
C LEU A 69 15.97 -10.23 -8.07
N ALA A 70 17.24 -10.43 -7.73
CA ALA A 70 17.89 -9.71 -6.65
C ALA A 70 18.00 -8.20 -6.97
N LEU A 71 18.35 -7.84 -8.21
CA LEU A 71 18.35 -6.44 -8.64
C LEU A 71 16.98 -5.77 -8.49
N ARG A 72 15.90 -6.45 -8.92
CA ARG A 72 14.53 -5.95 -8.74
C ARG A 72 14.14 -5.83 -7.28
N GLU A 73 14.57 -6.78 -6.44
CA GLU A 73 14.33 -6.75 -5.01
C GLU A 73 15.03 -5.57 -4.33
N ALA A 74 16.29 -5.32 -4.69
CA ALA A 74 17.06 -4.19 -4.20
C ALA A 74 16.44 -2.86 -4.62
N GLU A 75 16.05 -2.72 -5.89
CA GLU A 75 15.37 -1.54 -6.42
C GLU A 75 14.05 -1.26 -5.67
N ALA A 76 13.25 -2.30 -5.42
CA ALA A 76 12.01 -2.17 -4.65
C ALA A 76 12.26 -1.66 -3.21
N LEU A 77 13.35 -2.09 -2.57
CA LEU A 77 13.74 -1.58 -1.24
C LEU A 77 14.13 -0.10 -1.28
N ARG A 78 14.93 0.32 -2.29
CA ARG A 78 15.32 1.73 -2.46
C ARG A 78 14.10 2.63 -2.71
N HIS A 79 13.22 2.24 -3.63
CA HIS A 79 12.00 2.99 -3.90
C HIS A 79 11.07 3.06 -2.69
N ALA A 80 10.94 1.97 -1.93
CA ALA A 80 10.15 2.00 -0.71
C ALA A 80 10.71 2.97 0.33
N GLN A 81 12.05 3.03 0.46
CA GLN A 81 12.70 3.98 1.34
C GLN A 81 12.51 5.43 0.87
N LEU A 82 12.59 5.71 -0.43
CA LEU A 82 12.30 7.03 -1.00
C LEU A 82 10.88 7.49 -0.65
N ILE A 83 9.87 6.64 -0.82
CA ILE A 83 8.47 7.02 -0.52
C ILE A 83 8.29 7.27 0.98
N LYS A 84 8.94 6.48 1.85
CA LYS A 84 8.90 6.71 3.30
C LYS A 84 9.53 8.07 3.65
N THR A 85 10.62 8.43 2.99
CA THR A 85 11.27 9.75 3.12
C THR A 85 10.35 10.88 2.65
N GLN A 86 9.72 10.75 1.49
CA GLN A 86 8.73 11.72 0.97
C GLN A 86 7.55 11.89 1.93
N ALA A 87 7.03 10.78 2.46
CA ALA A 87 5.95 10.80 3.44
C ALA A 87 6.30 11.59 4.70
N LEU A 88 7.54 11.47 5.18
CA LEU A 88 8.03 12.17 6.35
C LEU A 88 8.04 13.70 6.15
N ILE A 89 8.34 14.17 4.93
CA ILE A 89 8.29 15.59 4.57
C ILE A 89 6.91 16.06 4.10
N GLY A 90 5.90 15.18 4.15
CA GLY A 90 4.52 15.49 3.80
C GLY A 90 4.15 15.28 2.33
N ASP A 91 5.08 14.83 1.50
CA ASP A 91 4.81 14.44 0.11
C ASP A 91 4.22 13.01 0.06
N ASN A 92 3.12 12.85 -0.65
CA ASN A 92 2.40 11.58 -0.77
C ASN A 92 2.10 11.20 -2.23
N LEU A 93 2.63 11.93 -3.21
CA LEU A 93 2.27 11.77 -4.62
C LEU A 93 2.71 10.41 -5.17
N SER A 94 3.92 9.97 -4.83
CA SER A 94 4.49 8.69 -5.31
C SER A 94 3.65 7.44 -4.99
N VAL A 95 2.83 7.47 -3.94
CA VAL A 95 1.89 6.38 -3.64
C VAL A 95 0.65 6.48 -4.51
N ARG A 96 0.15 7.69 -4.75
CA ARG A 96 -1.07 7.97 -5.50
C ARG A 96 -0.89 7.74 -7.00
N GLU A 97 0.33 7.91 -7.48
CA GLU A 97 0.79 7.58 -8.84
C GLU A 97 0.99 6.07 -9.07
N ARG A 98 0.46 5.21 -8.21
CA ARG A 98 0.48 3.77 -8.42
C ARG A 98 -0.94 3.21 -8.45
N THR A 99 -1.12 2.24 -9.33
CA THR A 99 -2.34 1.43 -9.34
C THR A 99 -2.31 0.42 -8.21
N CYS A 100 -3.50 0.14 -7.68
CA CYS A 100 -3.67 -0.92 -6.71
C CYS A 100 -3.33 -2.29 -7.34
N PRO A 101 -2.41 -3.08 -6.76
CA PRO A 101 -2.08 -4.42 -7.27
C PRO A 101 -3.25 -5.41 -7.31
N ALA A 102 -4.29 -5.17 -6.51
CA ALA A 102 -5.44 -6.08 -6.42
C ALA A 102 -6.60 -5.70 -7.35
N CYS A 103 -6.85 -4.40 -7.57
CA CYS A 103 -7.98 -3.94 -8.37
C CYS A 103 -7.60 -3.07 -9.57
N GLY A 104 -6.32 -2.80 -9.81
CA GLY A 104 -5.84 -1.99 -10.93
C GLY A 104 -6.22 -0.50 -10.89
N CYS A 105 -6.92 -0.03 -9.87
CA CYS A 105 -7.41 1.34 -9.80
C CYS A 105 -6.39 2.30 -9.17
N TRP A 106 -6.35 3.54 -9.63
CA TRP A 106 -5.60 4.69 -9.09
C TRP A 106 -6.18 5.19 -7.76
N SER A 107 -6.06 4.35 -6.74
CA SER A 107 -6.86 4.45 -5.51
C SER A 107 -6.03 4.30 -4.25
N LEU A 108 -4.71 4.32 -4.39
CA LEU A 108 -3.80 4.15 -3.27
C LEU A 108 -3.58 5.48 -2.55
N MET A 109 -3.73 5.45 -1.23
CA MET A 109 -3.49 6.56 -0.33
C MET A 109 -2.50 6.12 0.75
N LEU A 110 -1.58 7.00 1.14
CA LEU A 110 -0.66 6.68 2.23
C LEU A 110 -1.35 6.86 3.58
N HIS A 111 -1.39 5.80 4.38
CA HIS A 111 -1.82 5.86 5.77
C HIS A 111 -0.63 6.19 6.67
N ARG A 112 -0.50 7.46 7.08
CA ARG A 112 0.67 7.99 7.77
C ARG A 112 1.09 7.21 9.03
N LYS A 113 0.13 6.79 9.86
CA LYS A 113 0.44 6.10 11.13
C LYS A 113 1.05 4.71 10.93
N THR A 114 0.67 4.02 9.86
CA THR A 114 1.14 2.65 9.60
C THR A 114 2.18 2.60 8.49
N ASN A 115 2.41 3.72 7.79
CA ASN A 115 3.24 3.84 6.60
C ASN A 115 2.91 2.78 5.54
N ARG A 116 1.61 2.50 5.36
CA ARG A 116 1.09 1.56 4.37
C ARG A 116 0.30 2.30 3.31
N ALA A 117 0.42 1.85 2.07
CA ALA A 117 -0.52 2.27 1.02
C ALA A 117 -1.85 1.56 1.27
N VAL A 118 -2.97 2.26 1.22
CA VAL A 118 -4.32 1.73 1.44
C VAL A 118 -5.18 2.05 0.22
N CYS A 119 -5.92 1.07 -0.28
CA CYS A 119 -6.79 1.25 -1.42
C CYS A 119 -8.15 1.75 -0.94
N VAL A 120 -8.51 2.97 -1.38
CA VAL A 120 -9.78 3.61 -1.01
C VAL A 120 -10.97 3.13 -1.85
N ASN A 121 -10.72 2.38 -2.94
CA ASN A 121 -11.80 1.80 -3.73
C ASN A 121 -12.51 0.71 -2.92
N ARG A 122 -13.78 0.93 -2.55
CA ARG A 122 -14.57 -0.03 -1.76
C ARG A 122 -14.72 -1.39 -2.45
N HIS A 123 -14.73 -1.41 -3.79
CA HIS A 123 -14.87 -2.65 -4.59
C HIS A 123 -13.59 -3.50 -4.59
N CYS A 124 -12.48 -2.91 -4.12
CA CYS A 124 -11.24 -3.63 -3.87
C CYS A 124 -11.35 -4.52 -2.62
N SER A 125 -12.19 -4.14 -1.66
CA SER A 125 -12.44 -4.94 -0.47
C SER A 125 -13.38 -6.10 -0.81
N PRO A 126 -12.97 -7.35 -0.59
CA PRO A 126 -13.75 -8.53 -1.00
C PRO A 126 -14.97 -8.80 -0.11
N VAL A 127 -15.03 -8.24 1.09
CA VAL A 127 -16.15 -8.31 2.05
C VAL A 127 -16.17 -6.95 2.75
N GLY A 128 -17.30 -6.45 3.28
CA GLY A 128 -17.40 -5.14 3.96
C GLY A 128 -16.46 -4.86 5.15
N GLY A 129 -15.36 -5.61 5.29
CA GLY A 129 -14.24 -5.42 6.20
C GLY A 129 -13.09 -4.57 5.64
N PRO A 130 -11.83 -4.85 6.06
CA PRO A 130 -10.72 -3.91 5.95
C PRO A 130 -10.31 -3.64 4.50
N GLN A 131 -10.04 -2.37 4.20
CA GLN A 131 -9.42 -1.97 2.94
C GLN A 131 -8.08 -2.70 2.75
N ARG A 132 -7.80 -3.08 1.51
CA ARG A 132 -6.49 -3.66 1.17
C ARG A 132 -5.40 -2.65 1.44
N SER A 133 -4.31 -3.11 2.04
CA SER A 133 -3.16 -2.29 2.32
C SER A 133 -1.85 -3.02 2.06
N TRP A 134 -0.86 -2.29 1.57
CA TRP A 134 0.45 -2.81 1.18
C TRP A 134 1.54 -2.18 2.03
N ALA A 135 2.51 -3.00 2.45
CA ALA A 135 3.78 -2.44 2.85
C ALA A 135 4.42 -1.80 1.63
N MET A 136 5.21 -0.74 1.83
CA MET A 136 5.75 0.02 0.71
C MET A 136 6.63 -0.84 -0.21
N VAL A 137 7.45 -1.71 0.38
CA VAL A 137 8.31 -2.66 -0.36
C VAL A 137 7.49 -3.60 -1.22
N ASP A 138 6.41 -4.16 -0.68
CA ASP A 138 5.54 -5.08 -1.41
C ASP A 138 4.84 -4.37 -2.56
N LEU A 139 4.40 -3.13 -2.34
CA LEU A 139 3.80 -2.31 -3.40
C LEU A 139 4.79 -2.03 -4.54
N MET A 140 6.08 -1.80 -4.24
CA MET A 140 7.10 -1.57 -5.28
C MET A 140 7.39 -2.82 -6.11
N ARG A 141 7.24 -4.01 -5.52
CA ARG A 141 7.42 -5.30 -6.23
C ARG A 141 6.18 -5.72 -7.02
N ALA A 142 5.02 -5.29 -6.56
CA ALA A 142 3.76 -5.76 -7.10
C ALA A 142 3.50 -5.19 -8.49
N ARG A 143 3.02 -6.05 -9.39
CA ARG A 143 2.53 -5.61 -10.70
C ARG A 143 1.14 -4.97 -10.55
N PRO A 144 0.78 -4.03 -11.46
CA PRO A 144 -0.57 -3.53 -11.56
C PRO A 144 -1.61 -4.65 -11.66
N GLY A 145 -2.65 -4.55 -10.83
CA GLY A 145 -3.81 -5.44 -10.92
C GLY A 145 -4.60 -5.19 -12.20
N LYS A 146 -5.49 -6.12 -12.56
CA LYS A 146 -6.48 -5.88 -13.61
C LYS A 146 -7.71 -5.20 -12.99
N PRO A 147 -8.26 -4.14 -13.60
CA PRO A 147 -9.53 -3.59 -13.18
C PRO A 147 -10.60 -4.66 -13.21
N LYS A 148 -11.34 -4.76 -12.10
CA LYS A 148 -12.58 -5.53 -12.06
C LYS A 148 -13.62 -4.78 -12.90
N GLY A 149 -14.58 -5.50 -13.50
CA GLY A 149 -15.67 -4.87 -14.22
C GLY A 149 -16.37 -3.80 -13.37
N VAL A 150 -16.95 -2.80 -14.02
CA VAL A 150 -17.56 -1.66 -13.34
C VAL A 150 -18.70 -2.14 -12.45
N ARG A 151 -18.59 -1.83 -11.16
CA ARG A 151 -19.62 -2.11 -10.15
C ARG A 151 -20.36 -0.82 -9.86
N ARG A 152 -21.67 -0.93 -9.66
CA ARG A 152 -22.57 0.19 -9.37
C ARG A 152 -23.11 0.03 -7.95
N ALA A 153 -23.10 1.11 -7.17
CA ALA A 153 -23.80 1.12 -5.89
C ALA A 153 -25.32 1.07 -6.12
N THR A 154 -25.99 0.15 -5.42
CA THR A 154 -27.46 0.10 -5.35
C THR A 154 -28.02 0.98 -4.23
N VAL A 155 -27.20 1.23 -3.20
CA VAL A 155 -27.52 2.07 -2.03
C VAL A 155 -26.49 3.18 -1.94
N ARG A 156 -26.89 4.36 -1.44
CA ARG A 156 -26.03 5.54 -1.32
C ARG A 156 -24.73 5.19 -0.58
N PRO A 157 -23.58 5.23 -1.27
CA PRO A 157 -22.32 4.89 -0.63
C PRO A 157 -21.76 6.03 0.22
N ARG A 158 -20.79 5.72 1.09
CA ARG A 158 -20.15 6.72 1.96
C ARG A 158 -19.20 7.65 1.22
N ASP A 159 -18.62 7.19 0.11
CA ASP A 159 -17.66 7.91 -0.73
C ASP A 159 -18.33 8.65 -1.89
N VAL A 160 -19.53 9.20 -1.68
CA VAL A 160 -20.15 10.12 -2.63
C VAL A 160 -19.44 11.47 -2.54
N LEU A 161 -18.88 11.92 -3.67
CA LEU A 161 -18.20 13.19 -3.81
C LEU A 161 -18.85 14.02 -4.92
N ASP A 162 -18.78 15.35 -4.79
CA ASP A 162 -19.10 16.23 -5.92
C ASP A 162 -18.05 16.11 -7.04
N ARG A 163 -18.41 16.62 -8.22
CA ARG A 163 -17.56 16.50 -9.42
C ARG A 163 -16.18 17.15 -9.23
N GLU A 164 -16.12 18.28 -8.53
CA GLU A 164 -14.88 19.01 -8.31
C GLU A 164 -13.92 18.19 -7.41
N ALA A 165 -14.45 17.60 -6.34
CA ALA A 165 -13.69 16.73 -5.45
C ALA A 165 -13.18 15.46 -6.17
N ILE A 166 -13.96 14.87 -7.07
CA ILE A 166 -13.52 13.76 -7.92
C ILE A 166 -12.34 14.19 -8.80
N ILE A 167 -12.48 15.31 -9.52
CA ILE A 167 -11.42 15.81 -10.43
C ILE A 167 -10.14 16.11 -9.64
N ARG A 168 -10.26 16.78 -8.49
CA ARG A 168 -9.13 17.08 -7.60
C ARG A 168 -8.47 15.81 -7.06
N PHE A 169 -9.26 14.77 -6.78
CA PHE A 169 -8.72 13.48 -6.37
C PHE A 169 -7.81 12.92 -7.48
N PHE A 170 -8.29 12.86 -8.72
CA PHE A 170 -7.55 12.34 -9.87
C PHE A 170 -6.32 13.17 -10.22
N ALA A 171 -6.39 14.51 -10.13
CA ALA A 171 -5.23 15.38 -10.33
C ALA A 171 -4.04 15.01 -9.42
N GLY A 172 -4.32 14.58 -8.18
CA GLY A 172 -3.28 14.14 -7.24
C GLY A 172 -2.79 12.69 -7.44
N THR A 173 -3.24 11.99 -8.47
CA THR A 173 -2.78 10.63 -8.83
C THR A 173 -1.85 10.59 -10.05
N GLY A 174 -1.57 11.74 -10.66
CA GLY A 174 -0.88 11.81 -11.96
C GLY A 174 -1.78 11.48 -13.17
N HIS A 175 -2.97 10.91 -12.95
CA HIS A 175 -3.96 10.61 -13.99
C HIS A 175 -5.09 11.64 -13.96
N THR A 176 -4.93 12.70 -14.76
CA THR A 176 -5.90 13.79 -14.79
C THR A 176 -7.22 13.34 -15.42
N LEU A 177 -8.33 13.64 -14.74
CA LEU A 177 -9.68 13.41 -15.24
C LEU A 177 -10.36 14.75 -15.45
N SER A 178 -10.56 15.15 -16.71
CA SER A 178 -11.27 16.40 -17.03
C SER A 178 -12.76 16.30 -16.68
N ALA A 179 -13.42 17.45 -16.53
CA ALA A 179 -14.86 17.49 -16.27
C ALA A 179 -15.67 16.76 -17.35
N SER A 180 -15.33 16.99 -18.63
CA SER A 180 -15.94 16.28 -19.77
C SER A 180 -15.63 14.78 -19.75
N GLY A 181 -14.41 14.39 -19.37
CA GLY A 181 -14.03 12.99 -19.18
C GLY A 181 -14.85 12.31 -18.10
N LEU A 182 -15.04 12.96 -16.95
CA LEU A 182 -15.89 12.47 -15.86
C LEU A 182 -17.34 12.33 -16.32
N CYS A 183 -17.91 13.32 -17.01
CA CYS A 183 -19.27 13.25 -17.56
C CYS A 183 -19.42 12.08 -18.54
N ARG A 184 -18.42 11.86 -19.42
CA ARG A 184 -18.41 10.70 -20.33
C ARG A 184 -18.38 9.38 -19.56
N LEU A 185 -17.51 9.23 -18.57
CA LEU A 185 -17.47 8.01 -17.75
C LEU A 185 -18.81 7.75 -17.04
N ILE A 186 -19.44 8.79 -16.49
CA ILE A 186 -20.76 8.67 -15.84
C ILE A 186 -21.81 8.16 -16.83
N ALA A 187 -21.85 8.71 -18.03
CA ALA A 187 -22.81 8.32 -19.07
C ALA A 187 -22.52 6.89 -19.61
N THR A 188 -21.28 6.62 -20.02
CA THR A 188 -20.87 5.35 -20.63
C THR A 188 -21.08 4.16 -19.71
N TYR A 189 -20.89 4.33 -18.40
CA TYR A 189 -21.02 3.25 -17.42
C TYR A 189 -22.27 3.35 -16.55
N GLU A 190 -23.18 4.28 -16.88
CA GLU A 190 -24.45 4.50 -16.17
C GLU A 190 -24.25 4.64 -14.65
N LEU A 191 -23.31 5.49 -14.24
CA LEU A 191 -22.95 5.63 -12.83
C LEU A 191 -24.05 6.35 -12.04
N PRO A 192 -24.55 5.78 -10.92
CA PRO A 192 -25.60 6.42 -10.14
C PRO A 192 -25.16 7.74 -9.50
N THR A 193 -26.04 8.74 -9.54
CA THR A 193 -25.84 10.03 -8.87
C THR A 193 -26.59 10.09 -7.54
N TRP A 194 -26.00 10.77 -6.56
CA TRP A 194 -26.51 10.83 -5.19
C TRP A 194 -26.44 12.25 -4.61
N PRO A 195 -27.32 12.63 -3.67
CA PRO A 195 -27.17 13.87 -2.93
C PRO A 195 -25.85 13.92 -2.14
N VAL A 196 -25.17 15.07 -2.20
CA VAL A 196 -23.93 15.33 -1.46
C VAL A 196 -24.25 15.84 -0.05
N LEU A 197 -23.65 15.23 0.97
CA LEU A 197 -23.84 15.67 2.36
C LEU A 197 -23.29 17.10 2.54
N GLY A 198 -24.06 17.94 3.21
CA GLY A 198 -23.71 19.36 3.41
C GLY A 198 -23.93 20.25 2.17
N LYS A 199 -24.37 19.70 1.04
CA LYS A 199 -24.69 20.45 -0.18
C LYS A 199 -26.05 19.99 -0.77
N PRO A 200 -27.19 20.46 -0.24
CA PRO A 200 -28.51 19.90 -0.53
C PRO A 200 -28.94 19.99 -2.01
N ARG A 201 -28.35 20.89 -2.81
CA ARG A 201 -28.61 21.01 -4.26
C ARG A 201 -27.56 20.34 -5.14
N ALA A 202 -26.48 19.80 -4.57
CA ALA A 202 -25.40 19.20 -5.34
C ALA A 202 -25.61 17.68 -5.48
N LEU A 203 -25.54 17.21 -6.72
CA LEU A 203 -25.43 15.79 -7.04
C LEU A 203 -23.97 15.40 -7.18
N GLY A 204 -23.62 14.29 -6.54
CA GLY A 204 -22.31 13.68 -6.56
C GLY A 204 -22.37 12.28 -7.14
N VAL A 205 -21.19 11.71 -7.35
CA VAL A 205 -21.02 10.33 -7.77
C VAL A 205 -20.08 9.63 -6.81
N SER A 206 -20.15 8.32 -6.74
CA SER A 206 -19.22 7.56 -5.93
C SER A 206 -17.80 7.63 -6.50
N LEU A 207 -16.82 7.94 -5.64
CA LEU A 207 -15.41 7.84 -5.99
C LEU A 207 -15.02 6.42 -6.42
N SER A 208 -15.45 5.39 -5.69
CA SER A 208 -15.15 3.98 -6.00
C SER A 208 -15.71 3.51 -7.35
N ASP A 209 -16.92 3.95 -7.70
CA ASP A 209 -17.53 3.62 -9.00
C ASP A 209 -16.75 4.30 -10.13
N VAL A 210 -16.41 5.59 -9.97
CA VAL A 210 -15.60 6.34 -10.94
C VAL A 210 -14.20 5.75 -11.08
N LEU A 211 -13.54 5.37 -9.98
CA LEU A 211 -12.22 4.71 -9.99
C LEU A 211 -12.23 3.43 -10.81
N THR A 212 -13.29 2.63 -10.66
CA THR A 212 -13.42 1.36 -11.38
C THR A 212 -13.71 1.61 -12.85
N ALA A 213 -14.63 2.54 -13.16
CA ALA A 213 -14.95 2.95 -14.53
C ALA A 213 -13.73 3.53 -15.26
N HIS A 214 -12.97 4.41 -14.60
CA HIS A 214 -11.74 4.99 -15.14
C HIS A 214 -10.71 3.90 -15.44
N ALA A 215 -10.45 2.99 -14.49
CA ALA A 215 -9.46 1.94 -14.70
C ALA A 215 -9.86 0.97 -15.82
N VAL A 216 -11.14 0.59 -15.92
CA VAL A 216 -11.65 -0.21 -17.04
C VAL A 216 -11.50 0.54 -18.36
N HIS A 217 -11.87 1.82 -18.39
CA HIS A 217 -11.78 2.65 -19.59
C HIS A 217 -10.33 2.82 -20.06
N GLN A 218 -9.40 3.04 -19.12
CA GLN A 218 -7.97 3.15 -19.43
C GLN A 218 -7.43 1.86 -20.04
N VAL A 219 -7.73 0.70 -19.44
CA VAL A 219 -7.33 -0.59 -20.03
C VAL A 219 -7.96 -0.83 -21.41
N GLN A 220 -9.19 -0.38 -21.64
CA GLN A 220 -9.81 -0.47 -22.97
C GLN A 220 -9.11 0.41 -24.01
N GLN A 221 -8.62 1.59 -23.61
CA GLN A 221 -7.82 2.46 -24.48
C GLN A 221 -6.42 1.89 -24.73
N ASP A 222 -5.82 1.27 -23.71
CA ASP A 222 -4.47 0.69 -23.75
C ASP A 222 -4.42 -0.68 -24.48
N ASN A 223 -5.57 -1.32 -24.73
CA ASN A 223 -5.68 -2.65 -25.35
C ASN A 223 -5.26 -2.71 -26.85
N HIS A 224 -4.39 -1.81 -27.30
CA HIS A 224 -3.62 -1.94 -28.53
C HIS A 224 -2.32 -2.75 -28.37
N GLU A 225 -1.93 -3.21 -27.18
CA GLU A 225 -0.76 -4.09 -27.02
C GLU A 225 -0.94 -5.21 -25.97
N GLY A 226 -1.09 -6.46 -26.46
CA GLY A 226 -0.59 -7.67 -25.79
C GLY A 226 -1.35 -8.18 -24.55
N ALA A 227 -2.47 -8.85 -24.76
CA ALA A 227 -3.05 -9.76 -23.77
C ALA A 227 -2.35 -11.12 -23.86
N ASP A 228 -1.57 -11.53 -22.86
CA ASP A 228 -1.55 -12.96 -22.50
C ASP A 228 -1.03 -13.29 -21.09
N LEU A 229 -1.64 -14.33 -20.50
CA LEU A 229 -1.38 -14.98 -19.19
C LEU A 229 -1.16 -14.07 -17.96
N ARG A 230 -2.24 -13.56 -17.36
CA ARG A 230 -2.25 -13.16 -15.94
C ARG A 230 -3.18 -14.07 -15.15
N VAL A 231 -2.62 -15.03 -14.41
CA VAL A 231 -3.33 -15.66 -13.29
C VAL A 231 -3.72 -14.52 -12.35
N GLY A 232 -5.02 -14.31 -12.13
CA GLY A 232 -5.51 -13.26 -11.25
C GLY A 232 -4.82 -13.35 -9.89
N ALA A 233 -4.42 -12.20 -9.33
CA ALA A 233 -3.76 -12.16 -8.02
C ALA A 233 -4.59 -12.94 -6.99
N PRO A 234 -3.96 -13.72 -6.09
CA PRO A 234 -4.67 -14.43 -5.03
C PRO A 234 -5.66 -13.52 -4.29
N ALA A 235 -6.82 -14.05 -3.89
CA ALA A 235 -7.86 -13.25 -3.23
C ALA A 235 -7.36 -12.56 -1.94
N CYS A 236 -6.31 -13.10 -1.30
CA CYS A 236 -5.69 -12.58 -0.09
C CYS A 236 -4.65 -11.47 -0.33
N THR A 237 -4.26 -11.14 -1.58
CA THR A 237 -3.19 -10.17 -1.85
C THR A 237 -3.46 -8.79 -1.25
N GLY A 238 -2.55 -8.28 -0.40
CA GLY A 238 -2.73 -6.98 0.28
C GLY A 238 -3.70 -7.01 1.46
N LEU A 239 -3.99 -8.21 1.99
CA LEU A 239 -4.77 -8.41 3.23
C LEU A 239 -3.93 -9.11 4.31
N ASP A 240 -2.61 -8.90 4.32
CA ASP A 240 -1.69 -9.66 5.19
C ASP A 240 -2.09 -9.61 6.68
N ALA A 241 -2.57 -8.46 7.16
CA ALA A 241 -3.06 -8.30 8.52
C ALA A 241 -4.28 -9.19 8.85
N LEU A 242 -5.13 -9.50 7.85
CA LEU A 242 -6.27 -10.41 8.03
C LEU A 242 -5.83 -11.88 8.08
N PHE A 243 -4.71 -12.23 7.42
CA PHE A 243 -4.30 -13.63 7.24
C PHE A 243 -3.15 -14.07 8.17
N PHE A 244 -2.26 -13.16 8.57
CA PHE A 244 -0.97 -13.52 9.16
C PHE A 244 -0.59 -12.76 10.44
N GLU A 245 -1.48 -11.94 10.99
CA GLU A 245 -1.20 -11.26 12.25
C GLU A 245 -1.03 -12.28 13.40
N GLU A 246 -0.03 -12.09 14.28
CA GLU A 246 0.34 -13.08 15.31
C GLU A 246 -0.83 -13.41 16.27
N ARG A 247 -1.70 -12.43 16.51
CA ARG A 247 -2.90 -12.58 17.37
C ARG A 247 -4.15 -13.03 16.62
N LEU A 248 -4.05 -13.39 15.33
CA LEU A 248 -5.20 -13.80 14.53
C LEU A 248 -5.96 -14.97 15.17
N SER A 249 -5.24 -15.95 15.72
CA SER A 249 -5.83 -17.13 16.38
C SER A 249 -6.73 -16.79 17.58
N ASN A 250 -6.57 -15.60 18.17
CA ASN A 250 -7.36 -15.12 19.30
C ASN A 250 -8.57 -14.30 18.85
N ASN A 251 -8.78 -14.14 17.54
CA ASN A 251 -9.90 -13.40 16.97
C ASN A 251 -10.68 -14.32 15.99
N PRO A 252 -11.69 -15.05 16.49
CA PRO A 252 -12.43 -16.02 15.68
C PRO A 252 -13.10 -15.37 14.47
N ASP A 253 -13.67 -14.17 14.62
CA ASP A 253 -14.33 -13.44 13.53
C ASP A 253 -13.36 -13.15 12.37
N ARG A 254 -12.13 -12.75 12.67
CA ARG A 254 -11.10 -12.53 11.64
C ARG A 254 -10.67 -13.84 10.97
N VAL A 255 -10.55 -14.92 11.74
CA VAL A 255 -10.24 -16.24 11.17
C VAL A 255 -11.34 -16.67 10.20
N GLU A 256 -12.61 -16.47 10.57
CA GLU A 256 -13.75 -16.78 9.72
C GLU A 256 -13.77 -15.92 8.45
N GLN A 257 -13.54 -14.61 8.57
CA GLN A 257 -13.39 -13.71 7.43
C GLN A 257 -12.28 -14.16 6.48
N ALA A 258 -11.11 -14.52 7.01
CA ALA A 258 -9.99 -15.01 6.20
C ALA A 258 -10.34 -16.33 5.48
N LYS A 259 -11.02 -17.25 6.17
CA LYS A 259 -11.49 -18.52 5.58
C LYS A 259 -12.52 -18.30 4.48
N ALA A 260 -13.50 -17.42 4.69
CA ALA A 260 -14.51 -17.08 3.71
C ALA A 260 -13.88 -16.55 2.41
N LEU A 261 -12.83 -15.74 2.52
CA LEU A 261 -12.06 -15.28 1.36
C LEU A 261 -11.36 -16.41 0.62
N CYS A 262 -10.78 -17.38 1.34
CA CYS A 262 -10.14 -18.52 0.71
C CYS A 262 -11.12 -19.36 -0.11
N VAL A 263 -12.41 -19.44 0.24
CA VAL A 263 -13.42 -20.22 -0.50
C VAL A 263 -13.54 -19.78 -1.96
N SER A 264 -13.48 -18.46 -2.21
CA SER A 264 -13.58 -17.89 -3.56
C SER A 264 -12.24 -17.82 -4.30
N CYS A 265 -11.13 -18.25 -3.68
CA CYS A 265 -9.80 -18.12 -4.26
C CYS A 265 -9.52 -19.27 -5.23
N PRO A 266 -9.21 -18.99 -6.51
CA PRO A 266 -8.90 -20.04 -7.49
C PRO A 266 -7.63 -20.83 -7.14
N LEU A 267 -6.75 -20.26 -6.31
CA LEU A 267 -5.49 -20.88 -5.88
C LEU A 267 -5.60 -21.62 -4.55
N ARG A 268 -6.81 -21.78 -4.00
CA ARG A 268 -7.02 -22.35 -2.65
C ARG A 268 -6.35 -23.72 -2.48
N GLN A 269 -6.57 -24.63 -3.43
CA GLN A 269 -6.07 -26.00 -3.34
C GLN A 269 -4.53 -26.05 -3.40
N VAL A 270 -3.94 -25.41 -4.43
CA VAL A 270 -2.48 -25.31 -4.59
C VAL A 270 -1.83 -24.67 -3.35
N CYS A 271 -2.44 -23.61 -2.82
CA CYS A 271 -1.99 -22.94 -1.61
C CYS A 271 -2.05 -23.86 -0.38
N LEU A 272 -3.12 -24.65 -0.23
CA LEU A 272 -3.26 -25.61 0.86
C LEU A 272 -2.18 -26.70 0.77
N GLU A 273 -2.03 -27.32 -0.39
CA GLU A 273 -1.04 -28.39 -0.60
C GLU A 273 0.39 -27.90 -0.33
N THR A 274 0.74 -26.72 -0.84
CA THR A 274 2.03 -26.07 -0.55
C THR A 274 2.26 -25.87 0.94
N ALA A 275 1.23 -25.46 1.68
CA ALA A 275 1.29 -25.23 3.11
C ALA A 275 1.41 -26.52 3.93
N LEU A 276 0.82 -27.62 3.46
CA LEU A 276 0.94 -28.94 4.08
C LEU A 276 2.36 -29.50 3.87
N THR A 277 2.93 -29.34 2.68
CA THR A 277 4.31 -29.77 2.36
C THR A 277 5.35 -28.95 3.13
N ASN A 278 5.12 -27.65 3.32
CA ASN A 278 6.05 -26.73 3.98
C ASN A 278 5.53 -26.24 5.34
N SER A 279 5.05 -27.14 6.19
CA SER A 279 4.33 -26.79 7.42
C SER A 279 5.12 -25.91 8.40
N SER A 280 6.45 -25.97 8.38
CA SER A 280 7.32 -25.13 9.23
C SER A 280 7.26 -23.65 8.84
N ARG A 281 7.17 -23.34 7.54
CA ARG A 281 7.08 -21.96 7.02
C ARG A 281 5.71 -21.33 7.25
N TYR A 282 4.66 -22.15 7.32
CA TYR A 282 3.29 -21.69 7.52
C TYR A 282 2.78 -22.08 8.91
N ARG A 283 3.52 -21.70 9.96
CA ARG A 283 3.12 -21.98 11.35
C ARG A 283 1.98 -21.06 11.84
N ASN A 284 1.88 -19.86 11.27
CA ASN A 284 0.92 -18.85 11.70
C ASN A 284 -0.13 -18.62 10.61
N GLY A 285 -1.29 -18.10 11.01
CA GLY A 285 -2.30 -17.59 10.09
C GLY A 285 -3.17 -18.62 9.37
N VAL A 286 -4.02 -18.10 8.48
CA VAL A 286 -4.91 -18.88 7.60
C VAL A 286 -4.26 -19.05 6.23
N VAL A 287 -4.09 -20.29 5.78
CA VAL A 287 -3.47 -20.63 4.49
C VAL A 287 -4.24 -21.78 3.87
N GLY A 288 -4.60 -21.66 2.59
CA GLY A 288 -5.43 -22.66 1.91
C GLY A 288 -6.84 -22.82 2.51
N GLY A 289 -7.33 -21.83 3.24
CA GLY A 289 -8.61 -21.86 3.94
C GLY A 289 -8.59 -22.61 5.28
N LEU A 290 -7.42 -22.96 5.81
CA LEU A 290 -7.27 -23.62 7.10
C LEU A 290 -6.33 -22.83 8.01
N THR A 291 -6.54 -22.92 9.32
CA THR A 291 -5.59 -22.50 10.36
C THR A 291 -4.46 -23.52 10.51
N TYR A 292 -3.39 -23.17 11.23
CA TYR A 292 -2.31 -24.11 11.53
C TYR A 292 -2.78 -25.37 12.26
N ARG A 293 -3.69 -25.24 13.23
CA ARG A 293 -4.25 -26.36 13.98
C ARG A 293 -5.02 -27.32 13.06
N GLU A 294 -5.84 -26.77 12.16
CA GLU A 294 -6.61 -27.55 11.20
C GLU A 294 -5.70 -28.24 10.17
N ARG A 295 -4.67 -27.56 9.66
CA ARG A 295 -3.66 -28.19 8.79
C ARG A 295 -2.96 -29.36 9.48
N ARG A 296 -2.58 -29.20 10.76
CA ARG A 296 -1.97 -30.30 11.54
C ARG A 296 -2.90 -31.49 11.70
N ASN A 297 -4.19 -31.26 11.95
CA ASN A 297 -5.17 -32.34 12.03
C ASN A 297 -5.36 -33.05 10.68
N LEU A 298 -5.38 -32.30 9.57
CA LEU A 298 -5.45 -32.86 8.23
C LEU A 298 -4.22 -33.73 7.89
N ILE A 299 -3.01 -33.30 8.28
CA ILE A 299 -1.79 -34.10 8.11
C ILE A 299 -1.87 -35.40 8.90
N LYS A 300 -2.37 -35.36 10.14
CA LYS A 300 -2.56 -36.56 10.96
C LYS A 300 -3.57 -37.52 10.32
N ALA A 301 -4.71 -37.01 9.86
CA ALA A 301 -5.75 -37.79 9.21
C ALA A 301 -5.32 -38.41 7.86
N ARG A 302 -4.30 -37.85 7.19
CA ARG A 302 -3.72 -38.43 5.95
C ARG A 302 -2.69 -39.53 6.22
N LYS A 303 -2.19 -39.64 7.46
CA LYS A 303 -1.11 -40.56 7.84
C LYS A 303 -1.59 -41.77 8.62
N GLY A 304 -2.80 -41.72 9.18
CA GLY A 304 -3.50 -42.87 9.75
C GLY A 304 -4.48 -43.42 8.74
#